data_AF-A0A1I5TWG9-F1
#
_entry.id   AF-A0A1I5TWG9-F1
#
_cell.length_a   1.000
_cell.length_b   1.000
_cell.length_c   1.000
_cell.angle_alpha   90.00
_cell.angle_beta   90.00
_cell.angle_gamma   90.00
#
_symmetry.space_group_name_H-M   'P 1'
#
loop_
_entity.id
_entity.type
_entity.pdbx_description
1 polymer ?
#
loop_
_entity_poly.entity_id
_entity_poly.type
_entity_poly.pdbx_seq_one_letter_code
_entity_poly.pdbx_strand_id
1 'polypeptide(L)'
;MCGACGRAVATDAWSAVLAGRRARWEVARLVNQVLEDGAHPARVSCGPGGFTVRTATGRGVLADTASELWRVLLSLPGPALHPQAVLDRVPRTPVADAVAAAARAAGADHTAEGHTAEGHTAEGRTRS
;
A
#
# COMPACT_ATOMS: atom_id res chain seq x y z
N MET A 1 3.42 -3.92 -21.67
CA MET A 1 4.75 -4.58 -21.58
C MET A 1 5.83 -3.56 -21.88
N CYS A 2 6.95 -3.56 -21.15
CA CYS A 2 8.11 -2.76 -21.53
C CYS A 2 8.85 -3.44 -22.70
N GLY A 3 8.94 -2.77 -23.85
CA GLY A 3 9.59 -3.32 -25.06
C GLY A 3 11.11 -3.54 -24.92
N ALA A 4 11.74 -3.00 -23.87
CA ALA A 4 13.19 -3.10 -23.67
C ALA A 4 13.63 -4.19 -22.68
N CYS A 5 12.78 -4.58 -21.73
CA CYS A 5 13.15 -5.56 -20.69
C CYS A 5 12.19 -6.74 -20.57
N GLY A 6 11.14 -6.82 -21.39
CA GLY A 6 10.16 -7.92 -21.41
C GLY A 6 9.31 -8.05 -20.14
N ARG A 7 9.53 -7.22 -19.10
CA ARG A 7 8.73 -7.25 -17.89
C ARG A 7 7.32 -6.71 -18.17
N ALA A 8 6.33 -7.44 -17.67
CA ALA A 8 4.99 -6.91 -17.52
C ALA A 8 5.07 -5.68 -16.62
N VAL A 9 4.54 -4.55 -17.10
CA VAL A 9 4.39 -3.36 -16.27
C VAL A 9 3.24 -3.70 -15.33
N ALA A 10 3.51 -3.78 -14.03
CA ALA A 10 2.45 -3.94 -13.05
C ALA A 10 1.53 -2.73 -13.16
N THR A 11 0.24 -2.98 -13.36
CA THR A 11 -0.78 -1.93 -13.42
C THR A 11 -1.87 -2.26 -12.42
N ASP A 12 -2.38 -1.22 -11.79
CA ASP A 12 -3.58 -1.22 -10.97
C ASP A 12 -4.67 -0.34 -11.61
N ALA A 13 -5.86 -0.33 -11.00
CA ALA A 13 -7.01 0.42 -11.51
C ALA A 13 -6.75 1.93 -11.65
N TRP A 14 -5.71 2.46 -10.99
CA TRP A 14 -5.41 3.89 -10.95
C TRP A 14 -4.16 4.26 -11.76
N SER A 15 -3.54 3.29 -12.44
CA SER A 15 -2.29 3.50 -13.17
C SER A 15 -2.39 4.58 -14.26
N ALA A 16 -3.56 4.76 -14.87
CA ALA A 16 -3.80 5.86 -15.82
C ALA A 16 -3.78 7.24 -15.13
N VAL A 17 -4.37 7.34 -13.93
CA VAL A 17 -4.39 8.57 -13.11
C VAL A 17 -2.99 8.88 -12.57
N LEU A 18 -2.22 7.83 -12.27
CA LEU A 18 -0.90 7.92 -11.63
C LEU A 18 0.28 7.88 -12.61
N ALA A 19 0.04 7.84 -13.91
CA ALA A 19 1.11 7.72 -14.91
C ALA A 19 2.11 8.90 -14.87
N GLY A 20 1.60 10.10 -14.57
CA GLY A 20 2.38 11.33 -14.57
C GLY A 20 3.40 11.40 -13.42
N ARG A 21 4.56 12.03 -13.68
CA ARG A 21 5.56 12.31 -12.64
C ARG A 21 4.98 13.15 -11.50
N ARG A 22 4.15 14.14 -11.82
CA ARG A 22 3.45 14.98 -10.84
C ARG A 22 2.51 14.17 -9.96
N ALA A 23 1.71 13.29 -10.56
CA ALA A 23 0.80 12.41 -9.82
C ALA A 23 1.56 11.50 -8.86
N ARG A 24 2.65 10.86 -9.30
CA ARG A 24 3.51 10.04 -8.42
C ARG A 24 4.15 10.82 -7.28
N TRP A 25 4.60 12.05 -7.53
CA TRP A 25 5.09 12.91 -6.44
C TRP A 25 3.98 13.22 -5.43
N GLU A 26 2.77 13.52 -5.91
CA GLU A 26 1.63 13.81 -5.05
C GLU A 26 1.19 12.57 -4.23
N VAL A 27 1.22 11.38 -4.82
CA VAL A 27 1.03 10.10 -4.10
C VAL A 27 2.05 9.98 -2.97
N ALA A 28 3.35 10.12 -3.27
CA ALA A 28 4.39 10.00 -2.25
C ALA A 28 4.22 11.04 -1.13
N ARG A 29 3.82 12.28 -1.47
CA ARG A 29 3.52 13.32 -0.50
C ARG A 29 2.35 12.94 0.43
N LEU A 30 1.23 12.50 -0.15
CA LEU A 30 0.03 12.10 0.61
C LEU A 30 0.31 10.90 1.52
N VAL A 31 1.04 9.90 1.02
CA VAL A 31 1.40 8.72 1.79
C VAL A 31 2.36 9.08 2.93
N ASN A 32 3.36 9.94 2.70
CA ASN A 32 4.23 10.41 3.78
C ASN A 32 3.45 11.19 4.85
N GLN A 33 2.45 11.98 4.46
CA GLN A 33 1.57 12.67 5.42
C GLN A 33 0.80 11.67 6.31
N VAL A 34 0.33 10.55 5.74
CA VAL A 34 -0.29 9.46 6.51
C VAL A 34 0.71 8.83 7.49
N LEU A 35 1.93 8.56 7.02
CA LEU A 35 2.98 7.96 7.85
C LEU A 35 3.41 8.89 8.99
N GLU A 36 3.46 10.20 8.75
CA GLU A 36 3.78 11.20 9.77
C GLU A 36 2.68 11.31 10.83
N ASP A 37 1.41 11.36 10.42
CA ASP A 37 0.26 11.40 11.36
C ASP A 37 0.20 10.14 12.23
N GLY A 38 0.54 8.97 11.66
CA GLY A 38 0.65 7.71 12.38
C GLY A 38 1.96 7.49 13.15
N ALA A 39 2.86 8.48 13.19
CA ALA A 39 4.20 8.36 13.77
C ALA A 39 5.02 7.15 13.25
N HIS A 40 4.76 6.72 12.01
CA HIS A 40 5.41 5.58 11.39
C HIS A 40 6.81 5.96 10.89
N PRO A 41 7.85 5.15 11.14
CA PRO A 41 9.23 5.51 10.81
C PRO A 41 9.56 5.31 9.31
N ALA A 42 8.70 4.64 8.56
CA ALA A 42 8.89 4.46 7.12
C ALA A 42 8.80 5.79 6.36
N ARG A 43 9.45 5.86 5.20
CA ARG A 43 9.40 7.01 4.28
C ARG A 43 9.22 6.53 2.86
N VAL A 44 8.43 7.26 2.08
CA VAL A 44 8.16 6.95 0.68
C VAL A 44 8.81 7.98 -0.21
N SER A 45 9.44 7.52 -1.28
CA SER A 45 9.96 8.36 -2.35
C SER A 45 9.43 7.86 -3.69
N CYS A 46 9.26 8.74 -4.67
CA CYS A 46 8.89 8.36 -6.03
C CYS A 46 10.08 8.42 -6.97
N GLY A 47 10.16 7.47 -7.90
CA GLY A 47 11.16 7.40 -8.96
C GLY A 47 10.54 7.21 -10.36
N PRO A 48 11.37 7.10 -11.41
CA PRO A 48 10.89 6.95 -12.79
C PRO A 48 10.04 5.69 -13.03
N GLY A 49 10.23 4.64 -12.24
CA GLY A 49 9.52 3.37 -12.37
C GLY A 49 8.41 3.10 -11.36
N GLY A 50 8.26 3.93 -10.30
CA GLY A 50 7.32 3.63 -9.22
C GLY A 50 7.70 4.33 -7.92
N PHE A 51 7.57 3.61 -6.81
CA PHE A 51 7.79 4.09 -5.46
C PHE A 51 8.87 3.27 -4.75
N THR A 52 9.53 3.88 -3.79
CA THR A 52 10.46 3.21 -2.88
C THR A 52 10.04 3.51 -1.45
N VAL A 53 9.79 2.45 -0.70
CA VAL A 53 9.53 2.49 0.74
C VAL A 53 10.84 2.24 1.47
N ARG A 54 11.33 3.23 2.20
CA ARG A 54 12.46 3.08 3.11
C ARG A 54 11.95 2.82 4.52
N THR A 55 12.37 1.70 5.09
CA THR A 55 12.03 1.32 6.47
C THR A 55 13.00 1.96 7.47
N ALA A 56 12.65 1.90 8.76
CA ALA A 56 13.53 2.35 9.87
C ALA A 56 14.90 1.66 9.85
N THR A 57 14.94 0.41 9.39
CA THR A 57 16.18 -0.40 9.30
C THR A 57 17.09 0.00 8.13
N GLY A 58 16.68 0.98 7.32
CA GLY A 58 17.41 1.38 6.12
C GLY A 58 17.11 0.52 4.88
N ARG A 59 16.40 -0.60 5.02
CA ARG A 59 15.97 -1.42 3.89
C ARG A 59 14.99 -0.65 3.00
N GLY A 60 15.27 -0.62 1.69
CA GLY A 60 14.39 -0.11 0.65
C GLY A 60 13.59 -1.23 -0.01
N VAL A 61 12.29 -1.05 -0.15
CA VAL A 61 11.38 -1.95 -0.89
C VAL A 61 10.78 -1.18 -2.05
N LEU A 62 10.77 -1.76 -3.25
CA LEU A 62 10.17 -1.15 -4.42
C LEU A 62 8.69 -1.51 -4.48
N ALA A 63 7.87 -0.57 -4.93
CA ALA A 63 6.46 -0.78 -5.24
C ALA A 63 6.16 -0.08 -6.57
N ASP A 64 5.67 -0.83 -7.54
CA ASP A 64 5.42 -0.32 -8.89
C ASP A 64 4.03 0.36 -8.98
N THR A 65 3.14 0.06 -8.03
CA THR A 65 1.74 0.51 -8.01
C THR A 65 1.34 1.11 -6.66
N ALA A 66 0.22 1.86 -6.62
CA ALA A 66 -0.28 2.43 -5.36
C ALA A 66 -0.84 1.35 -4.43
N SER A 67 -1.46 0.30 -4.98
CA SER A 67 -1.88 -0.89 -4.21
C SER A 67 -0.69 -1.57 -3.54
N GLU A 68 0.37 -1.84 -4.32
CA GLU A 68 1.56 -2.51 -3.79
C GLU A 68 2.25 -1.66 -2.73
N LEU A 69 2.30 -0.33 -2.93
CA LEU A 69 2.82 0.60 -1.93
C LEU A 69 2.10 0.45 -0.59
N TRP A 70 0.77 0.42 -0.59
CA TRP A 70 0.00 0.22 0.64
C TRP A 70 0.16 -1.18 1.23
N ARG A 71 0.18 -2.23 0.40
CA ARG A 71 0.45 -3.59 0.87
C ARG A 71 1.81 -3.70 1.56
N VAL A 72 2.85 -3.12 0.98
CA VAL A 72 4.18 -3.05 1.60
C VAL A 72 4.08 -2.33 2.93
N LEU A 73 3.49 -1.14 2.99
CA LEU A 73 3.40 -0.36 4.23
C LEU A 73 2.63 -1.06 5.34
N LEU A 74 1.50 -1.69 5.03
CA LEU A 74 0.69 -2.43 6.01
C LEU A 74 1.37 -3.71 6.50
N SER A 75 2.28 -4.29 5.69
CA SER A 75 3.08 -5.45 6.11
C SER A 75 4.28 -5.10 7.00
N LEU A 76 4.65 -3.82 7.12
CA LEU A 76 5.78 -3.40 7.93
C LEU A 76 5.42 -3.43 9.43
N PRO A 77 6.36 -3.85 10.30
CA PRO A 77 6.17 -3.69 11.73
C PRO A 77 6.18 -2.21 12.10
N GLY A 78 5.19 -1.77 12.87
CA GLY A 78 5.09 -0.37 13.29
C GLY A 78 3.72 -0.02 13.89
N PRO A 79 3.52 1.27 14.22
CA PRO A 79 2.22 1.79 14.62
C PRO A 79 1.13 1.50 13.58
N ALA A 80 -0.09 1.26 14.04
CA ALA A 80 -1.23 1.07 13.15
C ALA A 80 -1.45 2.31 12.27
N LEU A 81 -1.56 2.10 10.96
CA LEU A 81 -1.86 3.15 10.01
C LEU A 81 -3.38 3.30 9.86
N HIS A 82 -3.86 4.54 9.90
CA HIS A 82 -5.26 4.88 9.61
C HIS A 82 -5.35 5.83 8.41
N PRO A 83 -5.08 5.36 7.16
CA PRO A 83 -4.95 6.24 6.00
C PRO A 83 -6.17 7.12 5.75
N GLN A 84 -7.38 6.60 6.00
CA GLN A 84 -8.62 7.34 5.74
C GLN A 84 -8.75 8.58 6.63
N ALA A 85 -8.32 8.51 7.90
CA ALA A 85 -8.43 9.64 8.83
C ALA A 85 -7.66 10.89 8.35
N VAL A 86 -6.58 10.68 7.60
CA VAL A 86 -5.77 11.75 7.00
C VAL A 86 -6.30 12.12 5.61
N LEU A 87 -6.61 11.13 4.78
CA LEU A 87 -7.05 11.35 3.40
C LEU A 87 -8.43 12.02 3.30
N ASP A 88 -9.29 11.86 4.30
CA ASP A 88 -10.57 12.57 4.36
C ASP A 88 -10.42 14.08 4.63
N ARG A 89 -9.25 14.51 5.12
CA ARG A 89 -8.94 15.92 5.43
C ARG A 89 -8.27 16.65 4.27
N VAL A 90 -7.82 15.94 3.23
CA VAL A 90 -7.17 16.58 2.07
C VAL A 90 -8.21 16.98 1.02
N PRO A 91 -7.95 18.03 0.22
CA PRO A 91 -8.82 18.38 -0.89
C PRO A 91 -9.01 17.19 -1.84
N ARG A 92 -10.25 16.98 -2.28
CA ARG A 92 -10.60 15.94 -3.25
C ARG A 92 -9.94 16.23 -4.59
N THR A 93 -9.00 15.37 -4.97
CA THR A 93 -8.37 15.34 -6.29
C THR A 93 -8.41 13.91 -6.82
N PRO A 94 -8.32 13.70 -8.15
CA PRO A 94 -8.25 12.35 -8.71
C PRO A 94 -7.10 11.51 -8.10
N VAL A 95 -5.98 12.15 -7.75
CA VAL A 95 -4.85 11.48 -7.08
C VAL A 95 -5.20 11.11 -5.65
N ALA A 96 -5.79 12.01 -4.87
CA ALA A 96 -6.21 11.72 -3.50
C ALA A 96 -7.24 10.57 -3.45
N ASP A 97 -8.21 10.58 -4.38
CA ASP A 97 -9.22 9.54 -4.50
C ASP A 97 -8.62 8.18 -4.88
N ALA A 98 -7.65 8.17 -5.81
CA ALA A 98 -6.89 6.97 -6.17
C ALA A 98 -6.10 6.42 -4.98
N VAL A 99 -5.40 7.27 -4.23
CA VAL A 99 -4.62 6.87 -3.05
C VAL A 99 -5.53 6.30 -1.96
N ALA A 100 -6.67 6.94 -1.70
CA ALA A 100 -7.65 6.48 -0.72
C ALA A 100 -8.32 5.16 -1.12
N ALA A 101 -8.64 4.99 -2.41
CA ALA A 101 -9.15 3.74 -2.95
C ALA A 101 -8.12 2.61 -2.84
N ALA A 102 -6.86 2.87 -3.18
CA ALA A 102 -5.76 1.92 -3.05
C ALA A 102 -5.53 1.47 -1.60
N ALA A 103 -5.58 2.41 -0.66
CA ALA A 103 -5.45 2.11 0.77
C ALA A 103 -6.58 1.19 1.26
N ARG A 104 -7.82 1.43 0.83
CA ARG A 104 -8.98 0.59 1.20
C ARG A 104 -8.86 -0.82 0.62
N ALA A 105 -8.48 -0.94 -0.65
CA ALA A 105 -8.27 -2.23 -1.29
C ALA A 105 -7.19 -3.05 -0.56
N ALA A 106 -6.02 -2.45 -0.34
CA ALA A 106 -4.92 -3.12 0.37
C ALA A 106 -5.27 -3.48 1.82
N GLY A 107 -6.04 -2.64 2.53
CA GLY A 107 -6.50 -2.93 3.88
C GLY A 107 -7.48 -4.10 3.95
N ALA A 108 -8.40 -4.22 2.98
CA ALA A 108 -9.33 -5.34 2.89
C ALA A 108 -8.60 -6.67 2.59
N ASP A 109 -7.58 -6.63 1.73
CA ASP A 109 -6.77 -7.81 1.43
C ASP A 109 -5.98 -8.26 2.68
N HIS A 110 -5.39 -7.32 3.42
CA HIS A 110 -4.60 -7.62 4.61
C HIS A 110 -5.43 -8.22 5.75
N THR A 111 -6.67 -7.75 5.96
CA THR A 111 -7.57 -8.34 6.97
C THR A 111 -8.09 -9.71 6.56
N ALA A 112 -8.33 -9.94 5.27
CA ALA A 112 -8.75 -11.24 4.75
C ALA A 112 -7.67 -12.32 4.96
N GLU A 113 -6.40 -12.01 4.68
CA GLU A 113 -5.28 -12.95 4.89
C GLU A 113 -5.08 -13.30 6.38
N GLY A 114 -5.35 -12.37 7.29
CA GLY A 114 -5.30 -12.60 8.73
C GLY A 114 -6.43 -13.50 9.28
N HIS A 115 -7.60 -13.53 8.63
CA HIS A 115 -8.74 -14.36 9.06
C HIS A 115 -8.70 -15.81 8.53
N THR A 116 -7.91 -16.10 7.51
CA THR A 116 -7.78 -17.47 6.96
C THR A 116 -6.82 -18.38 7.75
N ALA A 117 -6.21 -17.90 8.84
CA ALA A 117 -5.27 -18.68 9.66
C ALA A 117 -5.88 -19.37 10.90
N GLU A 118 -7.21 -19.38 11.07
CA GLU A 118 -7.90 -20.12 12.15
C GLU A 118 -8.88 -21.17 11.60
N GLY A 119 -8.39 -21.99 10.67
CA GLY A 119 -9.07 -23.19 10.20
C GLY A 119 -8.95 -24.35 11.19
N HIS A 120 -9.87 -24.41 12.15
CA HIS A 120 -10.66 -25.60 12.50
C HIS A 120 -9.97 -26.97 12.38
N THR A 121 -9.30 -27.44 13.45
CA THR A 121 -9.12 -28.89 13.68
C THR A 121 -10.32 -29.43 14.43
N ALA A 122 -11.34 -29.81 13.66
CA ALA A 122 -12.31 -30.79 14.11
C ALA A 122 -11.66 -32.18 14.01
N GLU A 123 -11.23 -32.75 15.13
CA GLU A 123 -11.03 -34.20 15.23
C GLU A 123 -11.73 -34.72 16.49
N GLY A 124 -12.80 -35.48 16.24
CA GLY A 124 -13.59 -36.11 17.29
C GLY A 124 -12.81 -37.16 18.06
N ARG A 125 -13.21 -37.37 19.32
CA ARG A 125 -12.98 -38.66 19.98
C ARG A 125 -14.13 -38.97 20.94
N THR A 126 -15.00 -39.84 20.45
CA THR A 126 -15.88 -40.71 21.24
C THR A 126 -15.08 -41.52 22.26
N ARG A 127 -15.59 -41.57 23.50
CA ARG A 127 -15.46 -42.65 24.49
C ARG A 127 -16.71 -42.52 25.39
N SER A 128 -17.76 -43.33 25.26
CA SER A 128 -17.89 -44.75 25.65
C SER A 128 -17.26 -45.06 26.99
#